data_AF-A0A3L7XT38-F1
#
_entry.id   AF-A0A3L7XT38-F1
#
_cell.length_a   1.000
_cell.length_b   1.000
_cell.length_c   1.000
_cell.angle_alpha   90.00
_cell.angle_beta   90.00
_cell.angle_gamma   90.00
#
_symmetry.space_group_name_H-M   'P 1'
#
loop_
_entity.id
_entity.type
_entity.pdbx_description
1 polymer ?
#
loop_
_entity_poly.entity_id
_entity_poly.type
_entity_poly.pdbx_seq_one_letter_code
_entity_poly.pdbx_strand_id
1 'polypeptide(L)'
;MLVACGVLLLASCSAPAPSDVHVSPPFRAFYALHHGADTLGAALFTRQVTNGGLVQYFANGVLEFHPGLPPGSQVFLSALGEEFGERQPPLTPDAIPGGALLFSETGHTVQGIFRTFYEAHGGALFFGYPIAEPLVNDGRIVQHFERAALLWDPALAGDKPVQLLAWGERKFSEQPLDTIAIDGTSAELAAASVAAPDGITQFVAAHGGVELFGKWLGRPRTLADGRIEYMFENAVLVQPANGSAPQMAALGTLARGGIDAAAAPVIGAEATHFVKTGHNVVHGMQRFMDAFGGAEILGMPVTELLAEDGRFVQYFENFRVEWQPALPDATAFSVAPLGREYFSAAYFGAPEAAQEAAGQLFVAVTVEHPVLAVPGDQIFHVWVLDAAGKPVTGAQVMLAWSAGAAAPGELPVTDASGHSTLTIRLEKPAFAPQIAYRATTKSGALAASIGGSFLVQPQP
;
A
#
# COMPACT_ATOMS: atom_id res chain seq x y z
N MET A 1 -43.59 -5.21 -40.37
CA MET A 1 -42.52 -4.24 -40.04
C MET A 1 -42.65 -3.88 -38.56
N LEU A 2 -41.80 -4.44 -37.71
CA LEU A 2 -41.55 -3.97 -36.35
C LEU A 2 -40.14 -4.45 -36.01
N VAL A 3 -39.18 -3.55 -36.17
CA VAL A 3 -37.76 -3.79 -35.90
C VAL A 3 -37.53 -3.52 -34.42
N ALA A 4 -37.14 -4.56 -33.68
CA ALA A 4 -36.66 -4.45 -32.31
C ALA A 4 -35.26 -3.84 -32.32
N CYS A 5 -35.09 -2.68 -31.69
CA CYS A 5 -33.81 -2.02 -31.49
C CYS A 5 -33.28 -2.42 -30.11
N GLY A 6 -32.32 -3.34 -30.06
CA GLY A 6 -31.59 -3.69 -28.86
C GLY A 6 -30.55 -2.60 -28.55
N VAL A 7 -30.70 -1.92 -27.43
CA VAL A 7 -29.67 -1.01 -26.91
C VAL A 7 -28.65 -1.87 -26.16
N LEU A 8 -27.52 -2.15 -26.81
CA LEU A 8 -26.30 -2.59 -26.11
C LEU A 8 -25.75 -1.39 -25.34
N LEU A 9 -25.84 -1.44 -24.01
CA LEU A 9 -25.05 -0.59 -23.13
C LEU A 9 -23.59 -1.03 -23.23
N LEU A 10 -22.81 -0.33 -24.07
CA LEU A 10 -21.36 -0.39 -24.05
C LEU A 10 -20.90 0.29 -22.76
N ALA A 11 -20.48 -0.51 -21.77
CA ALA A 11 -19.69 -0.02 -20.65
C ALA A 11 -18.39 0.56 -21.22
N SER A 12 -18.28 1.89 -21.25
CA SER A 12 -17.05 2.56 -21.58
C SER A 12 -16.02 2.23 -20.50
N CYS A 13 -15.05 1.38 -20.81
CA CYS A 13 -13.81 1.27 -20.04
C CYS A 13 -13.07 2.61 -20.16
N SER A 14 -13.34 3.53 -19.25
CA SER A 14 -12.50 4.70 -19.03
C SER A 14 -11.13 4.23 -18.56
N ALA A 15 -10.06 4.74 -19.18
CA ALA A 15 -8.71 4.51 -18.67
C ALA A 15 -8.60 5.04 -17.23
N PRO A 16 -7.97 4.31 -16.30
CA PRO A 16 -7.80 4.76 -14.91
C PRO A 16 -7.04 6.09 -14.85
N ALA A 17 -7.40 6.96 -13.91
CA ALA A 17 -6.63 8.18 -13.68
C ALA A 17 -5.20 7.82 -13.22
N PRO A 18 -4.19 8.68 -13.42
CA PRO A 18 -2.79 8.38 -13.05
C PRO A 18 -2.61 7.97 -11.58
N SER A 19 -3.45 8.50 -10.67
CA SER A 19 -3.51 8.11 -9.25
C SER A 19 -3.99 6.67 -9.03
N ASP A 20 -4.86 6.17 -9.90
CA ASP A 20 -5.51 4.85 -9.78
C ASP A 20 -4.59 3.71 -10.25
N VAL A 21 -3.57 4.03 -11.06
CA VAL A 21 -2.62 3.05 -11.61
C VAL A 21 -1.80 2.38 -10.50
N HIS A 22 -1.55 3.10 -9.41
CA HIS A 22 -0.76 2.64 -8.25
C HIS A 22 -1.61 2.02 -7.14
N VAL A 23 -2.93 1.96 -7.30
CA VAL A 23 -3.83 1.29 -6.36
C VAL A 23 -3.82 -0.21 -6.64
N SER A 24 -3.46 -1.02 -5.64
CA SER A 24 -3.39 -2.47 -5.80
C SER A 24 -4.78 -3.05 -6.13
N PRO A 25 -4.88 -4.10 -6.97
CA PRO A 25 -6.15 -4.54 -7.55
C PRO A 25 -7.31 -4.73 -6.55
N PRO A 26 -7.11 -5.32 -5.35
CA PRO A 26 -8.20 -5.47 -4.39
C PRO A 26 -8.79 -4.16 -3.86
N PHE A 27 -8.03 -3.07 -3.89
CA PHE A 27 -8.45 -1.77 -3.34
C PHE A 27 -9.12 -0.85 -4.36
N ARG A 28 -9.01 -1.13 -5.67
CA ARG A 28 -9.45 -0.19 -6.72
C ARG A 28 -10.93 0.16 -6.66
N ALA A 29 -11.80 -0.81 -6.39
CA ALA A 29 -13.23 -0.57 -6.29
C ALA A 29 -13.58 0.32 -5.09
N PHE A 30 -12.94 0.06 -3.94
CA PHE A 30 -13.11 0.86 -2.73
C PHE A 30 -12.58 2.29 -2.96
N TYR A 31 -11.38 2.42 -3.52
CA TYR A 31 -10.75 3.70 -3.82
C TYR A 31 -11.61 4.55 -4.77
N ALA A 32 -12.16 3.95 -5.84
CA ALA A 32 -13.04 4.66 -6.76
C ALA A 32 -14.38 5.06 -6.10
N LEU A 33 -15.01 4.14 -5.36
CA LEU A 33 -16.30 4.38 -4.70
C LEU A 33 -16.25 5.53 -3.69
N HIS A 34 -15.11 5.71 -3.01
CA HIS A 34 -14.93 6.70 -1.95
C HIS A 34 -14.16 7.95 -2.38
N HIS A 35 -14.10 8.22 -3.69
CA HIS A 35 -13.37 9.37 -4.24
C HIS A 35 -11.93 9.43 -3.72
N GLY A 36 -11.23 8.30 -3.75
CA GLY A 36 -9.94 8.06 -3.09
C GLY A 36 -8.86 9.08 -3.42
N ALA A 37 -8.87 9.66 -4.63
CA ALA A 37 -7.95 10.72 -5.00
C ALA A 37 -8.13 12.00 -4.16
N ASP A 38 -9.36 12.34 -3.80
CA ASP A 38 -9.70 13.50 -2.95
C ASP A 38 -9.64 13.17 -1.46
N THR A 39 -9.84 11.90 -1.08
CA THR A 39 -9.86 11.47 0.33
C THR A 39 -8.52 10.86 0.76
N LEU A 40 -8.18 9.66 0.28
CA LEU A 40 -6.98 8.91 0.66
C LEU A 40 -5.70 9.51 0.08
N GLY A 41 -5.79 10.21 -1.04
CA GLY A 41 -4.64 10.74 -1.77
C GLY A 41 -3.86 9.64 -2.51
N ALA A 42 -2.63 9.93 -2.89
CA ALA A 42 -1.80 9.01 -3.67
C ALA A 42 -1.49 7.74 -2.87
N ALA A 43 -1.50 6.60 -3.56
CA ALA A 43 -0.96 5.35 -3.00
C ALA A 43 0.54 5.50 -2.76
N LEU A 44 0.99 5.18 -1.55
CA LEU A 44 2.38 5.24 -1.12
C LEU A 44 3.00 3.85 -1.16
N PHE A 45 2.39 2.91 -0.42
CA PHE A 45 3.04 1.65 -0.12
C PHE A 45 2.13 0.43 0.04
N THR A 46 2.35 -0.66 -0.70
CA THR A 46 1.63 -1.93 -0.50
C THR A 46 2.52 -3.00 0.14
N ARG A 47 2.06 -3.56 1.25
CA ARG A 47 2.58 -4.77 1.89
C ARG A 47 1.67 -5.94 1.62
N GLN A 48 2.25 -7.08 1.30
CA GLN A 48 1.60 -8.37 1.31
C GLN A 48 1.73 -8.95 2.71
N VAL A 49 0.60 -9.36 3.25
CA VAL A 49 0.51 -10.08 4.51
C VAL A 49 0.52 -11.56 4.19
N THR A 50 0.95 -12.39 5.14
CA THR A 50 0.81 -13.84 5.07
C THR A 50 -0.62 -14.24 4.65
N ASN A 51 -0.77 -15.39 3.99
CA ASN A 51 -2.02 -15.91 3.39
C ASN A 51 -2.72 -15.03 2.34
N GLY A 52 -2.00 -14.10 1.71
CA GLY A 52 -2.49 -13.36 0.54
C GLY A 52 -3.31 -12.10 0.88
N GLY A 53 -3.29 -11.64 2.12
CA GLY A 53 -3.76 -10.32 2.49
C GLY A 53 -2.87 -9.20 1.94
N LEU A 54 -3.41 -7.98 1.82
CA LEU A 54 -2.63 -6.80 1.45
C LEU A 54 -2.89 -5.68 2.45
N VAL A 55 -1.92 -4.78 2.65
CA VAL A 55 -2.09 -3.51 3.34
C VAL A 55 -1.50 -2.43 2.45
N GLN A 56 -2.29 -1.48 1.98
CA GLN A 56 -1.82 -0.37 1.16
C GLN A 56 -1.95 0.97 1.90
N TYR A 57 -0.82 1.62 2.12
CA TYR A 57 -0.68 2.97 2.64
C TYR A 57 -0.93 3.97 1.52
N PHE A 58 -1.69 5.01 1.84
CA PHE A 58 -1.96 6.18 1.03
C PHE A 58 -1.50 7.43 1.78
N ALA A 59 -1.48 8.60 1.14
CA ALA A 59 -1.10 9.84 1.79
C ALA A 59 -1.84 10.06 3.12
N ASN A 60 -3.16 9.87 3.09
CA ASN A 60 -4.05 10.25 4.18
C ASN A 60 -4.61 9.08 5.00
N GLY A 61 -4.35 7.83 4.60
CA GLY A 61 -4.92 6.65 5.26
C GLY A 61 -4.25 5.34 4.85
N VAL A 62 -4.68 4.23 5.43
CA VAL A 62 -4.15 2.88 5.13
C VAL A 62 -5.30 1.91 4.88
N LEU A 63 -5.32 1.27 3.71
CA LEU A 63 -6.28 0.22 3.40
C LEU A 63 -5.73 -1.16 3.72
N GLU A 64 -6.60 -2.06 4.15
CA GLU A 64 -6.29 -3.44 4.48
C GLU A 64 -7.22 -4.38 3.71
N PHE A 65 -6.65 -5.36 3.03
CA PHE A 65 -7.33 -6.39 2.26
C PHE A 65 -7.19 -7.74 2.95
N HIS A 66 -8.33 -8.37 3.19
CA HIS A 66 -8.46 -9.62 3.92
C HIS A 66 -9.16 -10.66 3.03
N PRO A 67 -8.43 -11.55 2.34
CA PRO A 67 -8.99 -12.47 1.34
C PRO A 67 -9.90 -13.54 1.94
N GLY A 68 -9.79 -13.82 3.24
CA GLY A 68 -10.64 -14.77 3.96
C GLY A 68 -12.08 -14.27 4.19
N LEU A 69 -12.36 -12.99 3.88
CA LEU A 69 -13.70 -12.40 4.02
C LEU A 69 -14.51 -12.59 2.73
N PRO A 70 -15.86 -12.62 2.81
CA PRO A 70 -16.72 -12.69 1.65
C PRO A 70 -16.51 -11.52 0.70
N PRO A 71 -16.66 -11.77 -0.62
CA PRO A 71 -16.58 -10.74 -1.64
C PRO A 71 -17.43 -9.51 -1.26
N GLY A 72 -16.84 -8.32 -1.39
CA GLY A 72 -17.47 -7.06 -1.01
C GLY A 72 -17.22 -6.61 0.43
N SER A 73 -16.72 -7.49 1.31
CA SER A 73 -16.36 -7.17 2.71
C SER A 73 -14.86 -7.25 2.98
N GLN A 74 -14.03 -7.31 1.93
CA GLN A 74 -12.61 -7.65 2.05
C GLN A 74 -11.69 -6.45 2.31
N VAL A 75 -12.17 -5.21 2.16
CA VAL A 75 -11.34 -3.99 2.23
C VAL A 75 -11.79 -3.10 3.38
N PHE A 76 -10.83 -2.65 4.21
CA PHE A 76 -11.04 -1.74 5.33
C PHE A 76 -10.08 -0.57 5.30
N LEU A 77 -10.47 0.57 5.85
CA LEU A 77 -9.57 1.67 6.22
C LEU A 77 -9.14 1.50 7.69
N SER A 78 -7.83 1.53 7.95
CA SER A 78 -7.26 1.42 9.29
C SER A 78 -7.74 2.54 10.21
N ALA A 79 -7.92 2.25 11.50
CA ALA A 79 -8.38 3.19 12.51
C ALA A 79 -7.25 4.08 13.06
N LEU A 80 -6.63 4.89 12.20
CA LEU A 80 -5.44 5.66 12.54
C LEU A 80 -5.64 6.69 13.67
N GLY A 81 -6.85 7.23 13.84
CA GLY A 81 -7.13 8.16 14.92
C GLY A 81 -7.13 7.49 16.30
N GLU A 82 -7.61 6.25 16.36
CA GLU A 82 -7.48 5.43 17.56
C GLU A 82 -6.03 5.04 17.82
N GLU A 83 -5.32 4.61 16.78
CA GLU A 83 -3.93 4.17 16.87
C GLU A 83 -3.00 5.28 17.34
N PHE A 84 -3.20 6.50 16.87
CA PHE A 84 -2.42 7.67 17.29
C PHE A 84 -2.88 8.26 18.63
N GLY A 85 -3.92 7.70 19.26
CA GLY A 85 -4.40 8.15 20.57
C GLY A 85 -5.06 9.53 20.55
N GLU A 86 -5.69 9.92 19.43
CA GLU A 86 -6.26 11.27 19.22
C GLU A 86 -7.64 11.44 19.89
N ARG A 87 -8.15 10.39 20.55
CA ARG A 87 -9.45 10.38 21.21
C ARG A 87 -9.47 11.33 22.42
N GLN A 88 -10.48 12.18 22.47
CA GLN A 88 -10.76 13.09 23.57
C GLN A 88 -11.92 12.58 24.43
N PRO A 89 -12.10 13.13 25.65
CA PRO A 89 -13.29 12.88 26.44
C PRO A 89 -14.57 13.34 25.71
N PRO A 90 -15.69 12.61 25.86
CA PRO A 90 -16.97 12.98 25.24
C PRO A 90 -17.46 14.35 25.73
N LEU A 91 -18.27 15.01 24.90
CA LEU A 91 -18.98 16.22 25.33
C LEU A 91 -19.96 15.91 26.46
N THR A 92 -20.10 16.85 27.39
CA THR A 92 -21.23 16.86 28.31
C THR A 92 -22.51 17.24 27.55
N PRO A 93 -23.70 16.79 28.00
CA PRO A 93 -24.96 17.11 27.31
C PRO A 93 -25.18 18.60 27.07
N ASP A 94 -24.77 19.46 28.01
CA ASP A 94 -24.94 20.91 27.92
C ASP A 94 -23.97 21.58 26.92
N ALA A 95 -22.94 20.87 26.47
CA ALA A 95 -21.92 21.37 25.55
C ALA A 95 -22.20 21.00 24.08
N ILE A 96 -23.28 20.25 23.79
CA ILE A 96 -23.64 19.82 22.44
C ILE A 96 -24.17 21.02 21.63
N PRO A 97 -23.51 21.42 20.53
CA PRO A 97 -23.97 22.55 19.73
C PRO A 97 -25.33 22.26 19.06
N GLY A 98 -26.21 23.26 19.04
CA GLY A 98 -27.50 23.15 18.39
C GLY A 98 -27.36 22.93 16.87
N GLY A 99 -27.94 21.84 16.36
CA GLY A 99 -27.89 21.49 14.93
C GLY A 99 -26.68 20.65 14.49
N ALA A 100 -25.77 20.33 15.41
CA ALA A 100 -24.67 19.41 15.16
C ALA A 100 -25.18 17.96 15.05
N LEU A 101 -24.51 17.16 14.24
CA LEU A 101 -24.75 15.72 14.16
C LEU A 101 -24.07 15.06 15.36
N LEU A 102 -24.84 14.64 16.36
CA LEU A 102 -24.35 13.96 17.57
C LEU A 102 -24.18 12.46 17.34
N PHE A 103 -23.04 11.93 17.79
CA PHE A 103 -22.73 10.51 17.77
C PHE A 103 -22.62 10.01 19.21
N SER A 104 -23.67 9.33 19.68
CA SER A 104 -23.80 8.82 21.05
C SER A 104 -22.72 7.83 21.49
N GLU A 105 -21.96 7.28 20.54
CA GLU A 105 -21.03 6.17 20.74
C GLU A 105 -19.66 6.63 21.15
N THR A 106 -19.32 7.84 20.75
CA THR A 106 -18.12 8.54 21.16
C THR A 106 -18.44 9.79 21.97
N GLY A 107 -19.70 10.23 22.00
CA GLY A 107 -20.14 11.45 22.67
C GLY A 107 -19.65 12.72 22.00
N HIS A 108 -19.32 12.65 20.70
CA HIS A 108 -18.80 13.77 19.91
C HIS A 108 -19.76 14.19 18.80
N THR A 109 -19.52 15.36 18.23
CA THR A 109 -20.37 15.93 17.18
C THR A 109 -19.63 16.24 15.91
N VAL A 110 -20.33 16.27 14.76
CA VAL A 110 -19.82 16.79 13.49
C VAL A 110 -20.76 17.87 13.00
N GLN A 111 -20.21 19.00 12.56
CA GLN A 111 -21.01 20.15 12.15
C GLN A 111 -20.35 20.98 11.04
N GLY A 112 -21.11 21.93 10.49
CA GLY A 112 -20.62 22.91 9.53
C GLY A 112 -19.97 22.27 8.30
N ILE A 113 -18.82 22.80 7.89
CA ILE A 113 -18.13 22.37 6.68
C ILE A 113 -17.63 20.92 6.75
N PHE A 114 -17.24 20.46 7.94
CA PHE A 114 -16.86 19.06 8.15
C PHE A 114 -18.05 18.11 8.02
N ARG A 115 -19.25 18.50 8.47
CA ARG A 115 -20.44 17.69 8.26
C ARG A 115 -20.75 17.52 6.77
N THR A 116 -20.71 18.61 6.01
CA THR A 116 -20.93 18.55 4.56
C THR A 116 -19.91 17.65 3.87
N PHE A 117 -18.62 17.78 4.20
CA PHE A 117 -17.58 16.95 3.63
C PHE A 117 -17.73 15.48 4.04
N TYR A 118 -18.00 15.22 5.32
CA TYR A 118 -18.17 13.90 5.89
C TYR A 118 -19.33 13.14 5.23
N GLU A 119 -20.52 13.75 5.17
CA GLU A 119 -21.71 13.13 4.55
C GLU A 119 -21.50 12.87 3.05
N ALA A 120 -20.81 13.76 2.34
CA ALA A 120 -20.54 13.61 0.91
C ALA A 120 -19.55 12.48 0.57
N HIS A 121 -18.65 12.11 1.49
CA HIS A 121 -17.55 11.17 1.23
C HIS A 121 -17.73 9.82 1.97
N GLY A 122 -18.98 9.41 2.20
CA GLY A 122 -19.31 8.10 2.78
C GLY A 122 -19.41 8.09 4.31
N GLY A 123 -19.28 9.25 4.95
CA GLY A 123 -19.51 9.45 6.38
C GLY A 123 -18.79 8.40 7.23
N ALA A 124 -19.53 7.82 8.15
CA ALA A 124 -18.97 6.93 9.15
C ALA A 124 -18.52 5.56 8.62
N LEU A 125 -19.01 5.15 7.45
CA LEU A 125 -18.54 3.95 6.77
C LEU A 125 -17.09 4.12 6.31
N PHE A 126 -16.72 5.35 5.93
CA PHE A 126 -15.37 5.68 5.50
C PHE A 126 -14.51 6.22 6.65
N PHE A 127 -14.92 7.32 7.29
CA PHE A 127 -14.11 8.04 8.29
C PHE A 127 -14.19 7.44 9.71
N GLY A 128 -15.23 6.66 10.00
CA GLY A 128 -15.59 6.28 11.37
C GLY A 128 -16.21 7.43 12.17
N TYR A 129 -16.34 7.25 13.48
CA TYR A 129 -16.93 8.25 14.37
C TYR A 129 -16.00 9.42 14.66
N PRO A 130 -16.52 10.63 14.94
CA PRO A 130 -15.71 11.67 15.54
C PRO A 130 -15.21 11.19 16.91
N ILE A 131 -13.93 11.42 17.19
CA ILE A 131 -13.29 11.08 18.46
C ILE A 131 -12.77 12.33 19.20
N ALA A 132 -13.00 13.51 18.61
CA ALA A 132 -12.71 14.81 19.17
C ALA A 132 -13.65 15.85 18.56
N GLU A 133 -13.82 16.98 19.26
CA GLU A 133 -14.44 18.17 18.66
C GLU A 133 -13.44 18.92 17.75
N PRO A 134 -13.91 19.81 16.86
CA PRO A 134 -13.03 20.62 16.03
C PRO A 134 -12.06 21.47 16.88
N LEU A 135 -10.77 21.29 16.64
CA LEU A 135 -9.67 22.01 17.27
C LEU A 135 -9.22 23.13 16.33
N VAL A 136 -9.08 24.34 16.86
CA VAL A 136 -8.55 25.48 16.11
C VAL A 136 -7.08 25.65 16.44
N ASN A 137 -6.21 25.64 15.44
CA ASN A 137 -4.79 25.92 15.59
C ASN A 137 -4.27 26.72 14.38
N ASP A 138 -3.62 27.86 14.63
CA ASP A 138 -3.01 28.72 13.61
C ASP A 138 -3.92 29.05 12.41
N GLY A 139 -5.20 29.33 12.67
CA GLY A 139 -6.19 29.66 11.64
C GLY A 139 -6.70 28.46 10.83
N ARG A 140 -6.24 27.25 11.15
CA ARG A 140 -6.75 25.98 10.64
C ARG A 140 -7.68 25.34 11.64
N ILE A 141 -8.60 24.51 11.15
CA ILE A 141 -9.49 23.72 11.99
C ILE A 141 -9.23 22.26 11.69
N VAL A 142 -9.07 21.43 12.71
CA VAL A 142 -8.87 19.98 12.58
C VAL A 142 -9.91 19.25 13.40
N GLN A 143 -10.53 18.21 12.84
CA GLN A 143 -11.36 17.29 13.61
C GLN A 143 -10.90 15.85 13.40
N HIS A 144 -10.68 15.15 14.52
CA HIS A 144 -10.25 13.75 14.50
C HIS A 144 -11.44 12.79 14.50
N PHE A 145 -11.31 11.75 13.69
CA PHE A 145 -12.23 10.63 13.57
C PHE A 145 -11.46 9.32 13.82
N GLU A 146 -12.18 8.22 14.02
CA GLU A 146 -11.56 6.91 14.28
C GLU A 146 -10.54 6.51 13.20
N ARG A 147 -10.78 6.84 11.93
CA ARG A 147 -9.94 6.40 10.79
C ARG A 147 -9.16 7.50 10.09
N ALA A 148 -9.49 8.77 10.33
CA ALA A 148 -8.93 9.90 9.61
C ALA A 148 -9.06 11.20 10.40
N ALA A 149 -8.42 12.27 9.92
CA ALA A 149 -8.62 13.62 10.44
C ALA A 149 -9.00 14.56 9.31
N LEU A 150 -10.05 15.35 9.49
CA LEU A 150 -10.42 16.39 8.53
C LEU A 150 -9.73 17.70 8.93
N LEU A 151 -9.04 18.30 7.97
CA LEU A 151 -8.42 19.61 8.05
C LEU A 151 -9.21 20.58 7.18
N TRP A 152 -9.58 21.71 7.76
CA TRP A 152 -9.97 22.90 7.02
C TRP A 152 -8.84 23.92 7.07
N ASP A 153 -8.41 24.39 5.90
CA ASP A 153 -7.36 25.41 5.79
C ASP A 153 -7.80 26.49 4.77
N PRO A 154 -7.89 27.77 5.20
CA PRO A 154 -8.31 28.87 4.33
C PRO A 154 -7.30 29.20 3.21
N ALA A 155 -6.07 28.70 3.29
CA ALA A 155 -5.07 28.84 2.24
C ALA A 155 -5.24 27.83 1.08
N LEU A 156 -6.10 26.82 1.25
CA LEU A 156 -6.44 25.88 0.19
C LEU A 156 -7.38 26.51 -0.83
N ALA A 157 -7.39 25.95 -2.06
CA ALA A 157 -8.27 26.41 -3.12
C ALA A 157 -9.73 26.44 -2.64
N GLY A 158 -10.43 27.53 -2.93
CA GLY A 158 -11.76 27.82 -2.34
C GLY A 158 -12.85 26.79 -2.67
N ASP A 159 -12.64 25.94 -3.68
CA ASP A 159 -13.50 24.83 -4.07
C ASP A 159 -13.16 23.49 -3.37
N LYS A 160 -12.00 23.39 -2.71
CA LYS A 160 -11.58 22.23 -1.89
C LYS A 160 -10.97 22.66 -0.54
N PRO A 161 -11.74 23.37 0.32
CA PRO A 161 -11.21 23.91 1.57
C PRO A 161 -11.05 22.86 2.68
N VAL A 162 -11.57 21.65 2.49
CA VAL A 162 -11.43 20.52 3.43
C VAL A 162 -10.64 19.39 2.77
N GLN A 163 -9.66 18.86 3.51
CA GLN A 163 -8.84 17.72 3.13
C GLN A 163 -8.66 16.79 4.34
N LEU A 164 -8.07 15.61 4.13
CA LEU A 164 -7.63 14.79 5.24
C LEU A 164 -6.20 15.17 5.65
N LEU A 165 -5.84 15.00 6.93
CA LEU A 165 -4.42 15.01 7.30
C LEU A 165 -3.69 13.80 6.72
N ALA A 166 -2.39 13.97 6.47
CA ALA A 166 -1.49 12.95 5.94
C ALA A 166 -1.16 11.85 6.97
N TRP A 167 -2.18 11.23 7.55
CA TRP A 167 -2.04 10.22 8.59
C TRP A 167 -1.49 8.90 8.08
N GLY A 168 -1.70 8.58 6.81
CA GLY A 168 -1.05 7.42 6.19
C GLY A 168 0.46 7.62 6.04
N GLU A 169 0.91 8.83 5.66
CA GLU A 169 2.34 9.21 5.67
C GLU A 169 2.91 9.19 7.10
N ARG A 170 2.17 9.70 8.08
CA ARG A 170 2.58 9.67 9.49
C ARG A 170 2.76 8.24 9.98
N LYS A 171 1.77 7.35 9.76
CA LYS A 171 1.86 5.93 10.16
C LYS A 171 3.04 5.25 9.47
N PHE A 172 3.24 5.55 8.19
CA PHE A 172 4.39 5.07 7.42
C PHE A 172 5.72 5.56 8.00
N SER A 173 5.75 6.77 8.58
CA SER A 173 6.95 7.40 9.15
C SER A 173 7.24 7.00 10.60
N GLU A 174 6.21 6.63 11.39
CA GLU A 174 6.33 6.29 12.82
C GLU A 174 6.69 4.82 13.09
N GLN A 175 6.57 3.92 12.10
CA GLN A 175 6.96 2.52 12.27
C GLN A 175 8.48 2.30 12.06
N PRO A 176 9.22 1.75 13.05
CA PRO A 176 10.51 1.11 12.77
C PRO A 176 10.25 -0.11 11.87
N LEU A 177 10.97 -0.23 10.75
CA LEU A 177 10.78 -1.28 9.74
C LEU A 177 11.33 -2.65 10.21
N ASP A 178 10.75 -3.18 11.28
CA ASP A 178 10.56 -4.62 11.42
C ASP A 178 9.15 -4.92 10.86
N THR A 179 9.00 -5.98 10.07
CA THR A 179 7.71 -6.43 9.47
C THR A 179 7.06 -5.54 8.42
N ILE A 180 7.66 -5.35 7.25
CA ILE A 180 6.88 -4.98 6.05
C ILE A 180 7.53 -5.62 4.80
N ALA A 181 6.81 -6.54 4.15
CA ALA A 181 7.27 -7.23 2.96
C ALA A 181 6.23 -7.11 1.82
N ILE A 182 6.75 -6.77 0.63
CA ILE A 182 6.27 -7.19 -0.70
C ILE A 182 4.95 -6.54 -1.15
N ASP A 183 4.97 -5.42 -1.84
CA ASP A 183 5.04 -5.46 -3.30
C ASP A 183 6.00 -4.37 -3.73
N GLY A 184 7.06 -4.77 -4.43
CA GLY A 184 8.23 -3.96 -4.79
C GLY A 184 7.96 -2.77 -5.71
N THR A 185 6.76 -2.19 -5.73
CA THR A 185 6.40 -0.94 -6.41
C THR A 185 6.52 0.28 -5.48
N SER A 186 6.67 0.06 -4.18
CA SER A 186 6.44 1.10 -3.17
C SER A 186 7.66 1.55 -2.38
N ALA A 187 8.64 0.65 -2.22
CA ALA A 187 10.02 1.01 -1.91
C ALA A 187 10.61 1.98 -2.95
N GLU A 188 10.12 1.89 -4.19
CA GLU A 188 10.48 2.70 -5.36
C GLU A 188 9.88 4.12 -5.33
N LEU A 189 8.76 4.32 -4.61
CA LEU A 189 8.02 5.59 -4.56
C LEU A 189 8.31 6.42 -3.30
N ALA A 190 8.44 5.77 -2.13
CA ALA A 190 8.78 6.42 -0.86
C ALA A 190 10.22 6.95 -0.82
N ALA A 191 11.03 6.42 -1.71
CA ALA A 191 12.36 6.88 -1.93
C ALA A 191 12.33 7.86 -3.15
N ALA A 192 11.57 7.65 -4.24
CA ALA A 192 11.46 8.66 -5.31
C ALA A 192 10.89 10.04 -4.89
N SER A 193 10.36 10.19 -3.67
CA SER A 193 9.94 11.49 -3.12
C SER A 193 11.10 12.46 -2.82
N VAL A 194 12.34 11.98 -2.80
CA VAL A 194 13.55 12.83 -2.75
C VAL A 194 14.13 12.86 -4.15
N ALA A 195 14.28 14.05 -4.75
CA ALA A 195 14.94 14.16 -6.04
C ALA A 195 16.38 13.62 -5.96
N ALA A 196 16.80 12.81 -6.94
CA ALA A 196 18.20 12.43 -7.07
C ALA A 196 19.05 13.70 -7.22
N PRO A 197 20.21 13.81 -6.55
CA PRO A 197 21.08 14.97 -6.71
C PRO A 197 21.45 15.19 -8.18
N ASP A 198 21.55 16.45 -8.62
CA ASP A 198 21.78 16.80 -10.03
C ASP A 198 22.98 16.07 -10.65
N GLY A 199 24.08 15.92 -9.89
CA GLY A 199 25.27 15.19 -10.35
C GLY A 199 25.02 13.69 -10.59
N ILE A 200 24.14 13.07 -9.80
CA ILE A 200 23.73 11.67 -9.98
C ILE A 200 22.81 11.56 -11.20
N THR A 201 21.84 12.48 -11.33
CA THR A 201 20.93 12.53 -12.48
C THR A 201 21.70 12.74 -13.79
N GLN A 202 22.69 13.63 -13.80
CA GLN A 202 23.55 13.88 -14.96
C GLN A 202 24.42 12.66 -15.30
N PHE A 203 24.97 11.99 -14.28
CA PHE A 203 25.72 10.75 -14.48
C PHE A 203 24.84 9.68 -15.15
N VAL A 204 23.65 9.43 -14.62
CA VAL A 204 22.73 8.43 -15.19
C VAL A 204 22.34 8.79 -16.62
N ALA A 205 21.98 10.05 -16.88
CA ALA A 205 21.62 10.51 -18.22
C ALA A 205 22.76 10.33 -19.24
N ALA A 206 24.03 10.50 -18.83
CA ALA A 206 25.19 10.34 -19.70
C ALA A 206 25.53 8.87 -20.03
N HIS A 207 25.03 7.90 -19.26
CA HIS A 207 25.48 6.51 -19.32
C HIS A 207 24.36 5.49 -19.60
N GLY A 208 23.31 5.88 -20.33
CA GLY A 208 22.21 4.99 -20.73
C GLY A 208 20.87 5.31 -20.07
N GLY A 209 20.83 6.29 -19.15
CA GLY A 209 19.61 6.85 -18.62
C GLY A 209 18.70 5.82 -17.96
N VAL A 210 17.39 6.08 -18.07
CA VAL A 210 16.35 5.19 -17.51
C VAL A 210 16.30 3.82 -18.19
N GLU A 211 16.80 3.70 -19.42
CA GLU A 211 16.79 2.43 -20.15
C GLU A 211 17.75 1.41 -19.51
N LEU A 212 18.93 1.86 -19.09
CA LEU A 212 19.91 1.00 -18.43
C LEU A 212 19.74 0.98 -16.91
N PHE A 213 19.66 2.14 -16.26
CA PHE A 213 19.63 2.24 -14.80
C PHE A 213 18.24 1.94 -14.23
N GLY A 214 17.19 2.14 -15.03
CA GLY A 214 15.81 2.15 -14.57
C GLY A 214 15.51 3.35 -13.68
N LYS A 215 14.36 3.32 -13.01
CA LYS A 215 13.88 4.45 -12.20
C LYS A 215 14.67 4.62 -10.91
N TRP A 216 14.73 5.87 -10.47
CA TRP A 216 15.26 6.26 -9.17
C TRP A 216 14.40 5.66 -8.05
N LEU A 217 15.01 4.90 -7.13
CA LEU A 217 14.26 4.27 -6.04
C LEU A 217 14.05 5.24 -4.90
N GLY A 218 15.09 5.98 -4.54
CA GLY A 218 15.07 7.37 -4.08
C GLY A 218 15.41 7.83 -2.66
N ARG A 219 15.92 6.96 -1.80
CA ARG A 219 16.58 7.37 -0.56
C ARG A 219 18.01 6.90 -0.68
N PRO A 220 18.98 7.83 -0.69
CA PRO A 220 20.36 7.42 -0.60
C PRO A 220 20.63 6.74 0.75
N ARG A 221 21.43 5.67 0.77
CA ARG A 221 21.87 5.01 2.01
C ARG A 221 23.26 5.50 2.37
N THR A 222 23.41 6.16 3.51
CA THR A 222 24.74 6.47 4.06
C THR A 222 25.27 5.24 4.81
N LEU A 223 26.39 4.69 4.34
CA LEU A 223 27.08 3.59 4.98
C LEU A 223 27.88 4.07 6.19
N ALA A 224 28.24 3.14 7.09
CA ALA A 224 29.00 3.44 8.30
C ALA A 224 30.38 4.09 8.03
N ASP A 225 30.94 3.86 6.83
CA ASP A 225 32.21 4.43 6.37
C ASP A 225 32.06 5.80 5.67
N GLY A 226 30.84 6.36 5.66
CA GLY A 226 30.54 7.66 5.06
C GLY A 226 30.30 7.63 3.55
N ARG A 227 30.36 6.47 2.89
CA ARG A 227 29.90 6.34 1.49
C ARG A 227 28.39 6.50 1.40
N ILE A 228 27.91 6.99 0.26
CA ILE A 228 26.47 7.16 0.01
C ILE A 228 26.07 6.30 -1.20
N GLU A 229 25.07 5.45 -1.04
CA GLU A 229 24.52 4.63 -2.12
C GLU A 229 23.26 5.27 -2.69
N TYR A 230 23.26 5.58 -3.98
CA TYR A 230 22.12 6.03 -4.76
C TYR A 230 21.58 4.84 -5.56
N MET A 231 20.37 4.40 -5.25
CA MET A 231 19.80 3.16 -5.80
C MET A 231 18.76 3.43 -6.88
N PHE A 232 18.87 2.69 -7.99
CA PHE A 232 17.97 2.67 -9.13
C PHE A 232 17.42 1.23 -9.30
N GLU A 233 16.40 1.04 -10.12
CA GLU A 233 15.80 -0.27 -10.40
C GLU A 233 16.84 -1.35 -10.76
N ASN A 234 17.81 -1.01 -11.62
CA ASN A 234 18.75 -1.99 -12.18
C ASN A 234 20.17 -1.86 -11.62
N ALA A 235 20.49 -0.76 -10.94
CA ALA A 235 21.85 -0.43 -10.54
C ALA A 235 21.92 0.36 -9.22
N VAL A 236 23.10 0.37 -8.60
CA VAL A 236 23.42 1.22 -7.45
C VAL A 236 24.69 2.00 -7.75
N LEU A 237 24.65 3.31 -7.53
CA LEU A 237 25.79 4.21 -7.60
C LEU A 237 26.30 4.49 -6.20
N VAL A 238 27.58 4.22 -5.94
CA VAL A 238 28.23 4.47 -4.67
C VAL A 238 29.09 5.71 -4.80
N GLN A 239 28.71 6.75 -4.07
CA GLN A 239 29.47 7.98 -3.92
C GLN A 239 30.49 7.82 -2.79
N PRO A 240 31.79 7.89 -3.09
CA PRO A 240 32.84 7.78 -2.08
C PRO A 240 32.78 8.93 -1.05
N ALA A 241 33.13 8.65 0.21
CA ALA A 241 33.16 9.62 1.30
C ALA A 241 34.11 10.81 1.05
N ASN A 242 35.12 10.62 0.19
CA ASN A 242 36.08 11.65 -0.19
C ASN A 242 35.56 12.61 -1.28
N GLY A 243 34.31 12.44 -1.75
CA GLY A 243 33.70 13.30 -2.77
C GLY A 243 34.13 13.02 -4.22
N SER A 244 34.86 11.92 -4.49
CA SER A 244 35.22 11.51 -5.86
C SER A 244 33.98 11.16 -6.71
N ALA A 245 34.12 11.00 -8.03
CA ALA A 245 32.98 10.61 -8.87
C ALA A 245 32.29 9.32 -8.37
N PRO A 246 30.95 9.21 -8.53
CA PRO A 246 30.20 8.02 -8.15
C PRO A 246 30.67 6.81 -8.98
N GLN A 247 30.66 5.64 -8.37
CA GLN A 247 31.09 4.38 -8.97
C GLN A 247 29.93 3.37 -8.98
N MET A 248 29.90 2.48 -9.96
CA MET A 248 28.92 1.40 -10.01
C MET A 248 29.19 0.40 -8.87
N ALA A 249 28.12 -0.04 -8.20
CA ALA A 249 28.18 -1.22 -7.33
C ALA A 249 28.21 -2.49 -8.18
N ALA A 250 29.00 -3.48 -7.76
CA ALA A 250 29.18 -4.76 -8.45
C ALA A 250 28.00 -5.73 -8.20
N LEU A 251 26.78 -5.30 -8.54
CA LEU A 251 25.56 -6.05 -8.25
C LEU A 251 25.43 -7.33 -9.06
N GLY A 252 25.95 -7.37 -10.29
CA GLY A 252 25.95 -8.60 -11.09
C GLY A 252 26.86 -9.67 -10.48
N THR A 253 28.06 -9.28 -10.02
CA THR A 253 28.94 -10.19 -9.25
C THR A 253 28.26 -10.65 -7.96
N LEU A 254 27.61 -9.74 -7.23
CA LEU A 254 26.92 -10.07 -5.98
C LEU A 254 25.77 -11.04 -6.21
N ALA A 255 24.92 -10.78 -7.21
CA ALA A 255 23.79 -11.62 -7.56
C ALA A 255 24.22 -13.01 -8.05
N ARG A 256 25.37 -13.11 -8.74
CA ARG A 256 25.95 -14.40 -9.12
C ARG A 256 26.55 -15.16 -7.93
N GLY A 257 26.94 -14.45 -6.87
CA GLY A 257 27.68 -15.00 -5.74
C GLY A 257 29.19 -15.07 -5.96
N GLY A 258 29.73 -14.33 -6.94
CA GLY A 258 31.14 -14.31 -7.28
C GLY A 258 31.42 -14.22 -8.78
N ILE A 259 32.67 -14.43 -9.15
CA ILE A 259 33.12 -14.55 -10.54
C ILE A 259 33.25 -16.04 -10.85
N ASP A 260 32.67 -16.49 -11.96
CA ASP A 260 32.76 -17.88 -12.40
C ASP A 260 34.18 -18.22 -12.86
N ALA A 261 34.45 -19.52 -13.04
CA ALA A 261 35.73 -19.94 -13.61
C ALA A 261 35.85 -19.46 -15.07
N ALA A 262 37.02 -18.92 -15.42
CA ALA A 262 37.34 -18.47 -16.76
C ALA A 262 37.16 -19.59 -17.80
N ALA A 263 36.72 -19.20 -19.00
CA ALA A 263 36.53 -20.11 -20.11
C ALA A 263 37.70 -20.04 -21.11
N ALA A 264 37.79 -21.04 -21.99
CA ALA A 264 38.72 -20.95 -23.11
C ALA A 264 38.32 -19.78 -24.03
N PRO A 265 39.28 -19.00 -24.57
CA PRO A 265 38.97 -17.93 -25.51
C PRO A 265 38.27 -18.48 -26.75
N VAL A 266 37.14 -17.89 -27.10
CA VAL A 266 36.49 -18.14 -28.40
C VAL A 266 37.24 -17.33 -29.45
N ILE A 267 37.92 -18.03 -30.36
CA ILE A 267 38.75 -17.41 -31.41
C ILE A 267 37.89 -17.20 -32.67
N GLY A 268 37.53 -15.95 -32.97
CA GLY A 268 36.75 -15.58 -34.16
C GLY A 268 35.97 -14.27 -33.98
N ALA A 269 35.18 -13.87 -34.99
CA ALA A 269 34.34 -12.67 -34.91
C ALA A 269 33.05 -12.85 -34.07
N GLU A 270 32.77 -14.10 -33.65
CA GLU A 270 31.54 -14.50 -32.97
C GLU A 270 31.48 -14.07 -31.50
N ALA A 271 32.63 -13.77 -30.88
CA ALA A 271 32.71 -13.34 -29.49
C ALA A 271 34.00 -12.54 -29.21
N THR A 272 33.91 -11.62 -28.25
CA THR A 272 35.04 -10.88 -27.70
C THR A 272 35.52 -11.57 -26.43
N HIS A 273 36.80 -11.93 -26.36
CA HIS A 273 37.40 -12.48 -25.15
C HIS A 273 38.00 -11.37 -24.27
N PHE A 274 37.57 -11.30 -23.01
CA PHE A 274 38.02 -10.32 -22.03
C PHE A 274 39.16 -10.88 -21.18
N VAL A 275 40.41 -10.60 -21.57
CA VAL A 275 41.63 -11.19 -20.95
C VAL A 275 41.70 -10.99 -19.43
N LYS A 276 41.20 -9.86 -18.90
CA LYS A 276 41.27 -9.55 -17.46
C LYS A 276 40.44 -10.51 -16.61
N THR A 277 39.29 -10.96 -17.10
CA THR A 277 38.41 -11.91 -16.38
C THR A 277 38.44 -13.33 -16.96
N GLY A 278 38.93 -13.49 -18.19
CA GLY A 278 38.97 -14.76 -18.89
C GLY A 278 37.61 -15.22 -19.44
N HIS A 279 36.68 -14.28 -19.62
CA HIS A 279 35.32 -14.58 -20.09
C HIS A 279 35.06 -14.08 -21.51
N ASN A 280 34.17 -14.77 -22.22
CA ASN A 280 33.77 -14.40 -23.58
C ASN A 280 32.40 -13.71 -23.59
N VAL A 281 32.26 -12.67 -24.42
CA VAL A 281 30.99 -11.99 -24.70
C VAL A 281 30.67 -12.20 -26.16
N VAL A 282 29.59 -12.94 -26.44
CA VAL A 282 29.16 -13.21 -27.82
C VAL A 282 28.75 -11.92 -28.54
N HIS A 283 28.84 -11.90 -29.87
CA HIS A 283 28.64 -10.70 -30.69
C HIS A 283 27.30 -10.00 -30.41
N GLY A 284 26.22 -10.76 -30.20
CA GLY A 284 24.92 -10.21 -29.80
C GLY A 284 25.02 -9.35 -28.53
N MET A 285 25.61 -9.91 -27.48
CA MET A 285 25.79 -9.24 -26.18
C MET A 285 26.83 -8.11 -26.23
N GLN A 286 27.85 -8.24 -27.08
CA GLN A 286 28.84 -7.17 -27.29
C GLN A 286 28.19 -5.90 -27.82
N ARG A 287 27.20 -6.02 -28.73
CA ARG A 287 26.47 -4.84 -29.24
C ARG A 287 25.68 -4.12 -28.16
N PHE A 288 25.08 -4.88 -27.23
CA PHE A 288 24.42 -4.29 -26.07
C PHE A 288 25.42 -3.56 -25.18
N MET A 289 26.56 -4.20 -24.88
CA MET A 289 27.62 -3.60 -24.09
C MET A 289 28.15 -2.30 -24.73
N ASP A 290 28.39 -2.29 -26.04
CA ASP A 290 28.86 -1.11 -26.78
C ASP A 290 27.83 0.03 -26.77
N ALA A 291 26.54 -0.28 -26.81
CA ALA A 291 25.46 0.71 -26.77
C ALA A 291 25.32 1.40 -25.41
N PHE A 292 25.73 0.74 -24.32
CA PHE A 292 25.45 1.18 -22.94
C PHE A 292 26.72 1.46 -22.12
N GLY A 293 27.73 2.08 -22.74
CA GLY A 293 28.93 2.58 -22.04
C GLY A 293 30.00 1.52 -21.76
N GLY A 294 29.87 0.32 -22.35
CA GLY A 294 30.90 -0.70 -22.34
C GLY A 294 31.25 -1.22 -20.95
N ALA A 295 32.51 -1.62 -20.79
CA ALA A 295 33.03 -2.17 -19.52
C ALA A 295 33.10 -1.13 -18.39
N GLU A 296 33.06 0.17 -18.71
CA GLU A 296 33.06 1.21 -17.67
C GLU A 296 31.74 1.23 -16.89
N ILE A 297 30.62 0.90 -17.56
CA ILE A 297 29.28 0.95 -16.95
C ILE A 297 28.76 -0.45 -16.64
N LEU A 298 28.79 -1.37 -17.60
CA LEU A 298 28.34 -2.75 -17.36
C LEU A 298 29.29 -3.49 -16.40
N GLY A 299 30.56 -3.08 -16.40
CA GLY A 299 31.63 -3.83 -15.77
C GLY A 299 32.15 -4.94 -16.69
N MET A 300 33.15 -5.66 -16.20
CA MET A 300 33.72 -6.80 -16.91
C MET A 300 32.76 -8.01 -16.86
N PRO A 301 32.74 -8.90 -17.88
CA PRO A 301 31.97 -10.14 -17.80
C PRO A 301 32.51 -11.02 -16.66
N VAL A 302 31.60 -11.58 -15.87
CA VAL A 302 31.91 -12.49 -14.74
C VAL A 302 31.40 -13.92 -14.95
N THR A 303 30.73 -14.17 -16.08
CA THR A 303 30.21 -15.46 -16.53
C THR A 303 30.33 -15.57 -18.05
N GLU A 304 30.23 -16.78 -18.59
CA GLU A 304 29.87 -16.99 -20.00
C GLU A 304 28.37 -16.75 -20.23
N LEU A 305 27.91 -16.83 -21.48
CA LEU A 305 26.48 -16.84 -21.77
C LEU A 305 25.82 -18.11 -21.18
N LEU A 306 24.89 -17.91 -20.26
CA LEU A 306 24.13 -18.96 -19.58
C LEU A 306 22.71 -19.07 -20.15
N ALA A 307 22.05 -20.18 -19.88
CA ALA A 307 20.62 -20.36 -20.11
C ALA A 307 19.92 -20.54 -18.75
N GLU A 308 19.15 -19.54 -18.33
CA GLU A 308 18.42 -19.50 -17.05
C GLU A 308 16.97 -19.10 -17.32
N ASP A 309 16.01 -19.78 -16.69
CA ASP A 309 14.57 -19.47 -16.78
C ASP A 309 14.03 -19.28 -18.22
N GLY A 310 14.59 -20.04 -19.17
CA GLY A 310 14.22 -19.97 -20.58
C GLY A 310 14.76 -18.75 -21.34
N ARG A 311 15.72 -18.02 -20.76
CA ARG A 311 16.38 -16.85 -21.34
C ARG A 311 17.89 -17.09 -21.43
N PHE A 312 18.54 -16.48 -22.42
CA PHE A 312 20.00 -16.39 -22.40
C PHE A 312 20.40 -15.24 -21.50
N VAL A 313 21.33 -15.46 -20.58
CA VAL A 313 21.72 -14.44 -19.62
C VAL A 313 23.23 -14.39 -19.49
N GLN A 314 23.76 -13.20 -19.22
CA GLN A 314 25.16 -13.04 -18.87
C GLN A 314 25.28 -12.04 -17.73
N TYR A 315 26.04 -12.42 -16.72
CA TYR A 315 26.41 -11.54 -15.62
C TYR A 315 27.70 -10.79 -15.99
N PHE A 316 27.64 -9.47 -15.83
CA PHE A 316 28.76 -8.56 -15.78
C PHE A 316 28.96 -8.09 -14.34
N GLU A 317 30.03 -7.37 -14.03
CA GLU A 317 30.28 -6.95 -12.64
C GLU A 317 29.09 -6.18 -12.06
N ASN A 318 28.49 -5.27 -12.83
CA ASN A 318 27.47 -4.33 -12.32
C ASN A 318 26.03 -4.75 -12.67
N PHE A 319 25.82 -5.56 -13.72
CA PHE A 319 24.49 -5.93 -14.21
C PHE A 319 24.38 -7.41 -14.59
N ARG A 320 23.15 -7.92 -14.62
CA ARG A 320 22.78 -9.17 -15.31
C ARG A 320 21.95 -8.80 -16.53
N VAL A 321 22.46 -9.13 -17.71
CA VAL A 321 21.80 -8.85 -18.99
C VAL A 321 21.12 -10.12 -19.47
N GLU A 322 19.85 -10.00 -19.84
CA GLU A 322 19.05 -11.05 -20.46
C GLU A 322 18.92 -10.77 -21.96
N TRP A 323 19.04 -11.81 -22.77
CA TRP A 323 18.99 -11.74 -24.22
C TRP A 323 18.01 -12.77 -24.79
N GLN A 324 17.17 -12.29 -25.70
CA GLN A 324 16.22 -13.07 -26.48
C GLN A 324 16.56 -12.94 -27.97
N PRO A 325 17.39 -13.85 -28.52
CA PRO A 325 17.90 -13.75 -29.90
C PRO A 325 16.81 -13.84 -30.98
N ALA A 326 15.62 -14.32 -30.62
CA ALA A 326 14.47 -14.39 -31.53
C ALA A 326 13.78 -13.04 -31.73
N LEU A 327 14.08 -12.03 -30.90
CA LEU A 327 13.49 -10.69 -30.99
C LEU A 327 14.40 -9.74 -31.80
N PRO A 328 13.83 -8.66 -32.38
CA PRO A 328 14.63 -7.59 -32.99
C PRO A 328 15.57 -6.95 -31.96
N ASP A 329 16.74 -6.50 -32.40
CA ASP A 329 17.81 -5.98 -31.52
C ASP A 329 17.33 -4.92 -30.51
N ALA A 330 16.45 -4.02 -30.93
CA ALA A 330 15.90 -2.95 -30.08
C ALA A 330 15.07 -3.45 -28.88
N THR A 331 14.61 -4.70 -28.93
CA THR A 331 13.81 -5.33 -27.85
C THR A 331 14.38 -6.68 -27.42
N ALA A 332 15.52 -7.09 -27.98
CA ALA A 332 16.14 -8.37 -27.69
C ALA A 332 16.83 -8.41 -26.34
N PHE A 333 17.14 -7.27 -25.74
CA PHE A 333 17.89 -7.17 -24.49
C PHE A 333 17.07 -6.54 -23.37
N SER A 334 17.25 -7.06 -22.16
CA SER A 334 16.76 -6.45 -20.92
C SER A 334 17.78 -6.63 -19.81
N VAL A 335 17.73 -5.80 -18.79
CA VAL A 335 18.56 -5.94 -17.58
C VAL A 335 17.71 -6.42 -16.42
N ALA A 336 18.27 -7.30 -15.60
CA ALA A 336 17.61 -7.72 -14.36
C ALA A 336 17.58 -6.53 -13.36
N PRO A 337 16.53 -6.42 -12.53
CA PRO A 337 16.36 -5.31 -11.59
C PRO A 337 17.22 -5.51 -10.32
N LEU A 338 18.53 -5.71 -10.49
CA LEU A 338 19.45 -6.02 -9.39
C LEU A 338 19.57 -4.88 -8.38
N GLY A 339 19.35 -3.64 -8.80
CA GLY A 339 19.33 -2.49 -7.89
C GLY A 339 18.12 -2.52 -6.95
N ARG A 340 16.96 -2.99 -7.45
CA ARG A 340 15.77 -3.26 -6.63
C ARG A 340 15.99 -4.43 -5.68
N GLU A 341 16.65 -5.50 -6.13
CA GLU A 341 17.01 -6.64 -5.29
C GLU A 341 17.98 -6.23 -4.17
N TYR A 342 19.02 -5.46 -4.52
CA TYR A 342 19.96 -4.92 -3.55
C TYR A 342 19.29 -3.97 -2.58
N PHE A 343 18.48 -3.03 -3.07
CA PHE A 343 17.68 -2.14 -2.22
C PHE A 343 16.83 -2.97 -1.24
N SER A 344 16.21 -4.03 -1.74
CA SER A 344 15.40 -4.92 -0.92
C SER A 344 16.23 -5.56 0.20
N ALA A 345 17.37 -6.16 -0.13
CA ALA A 345 18.26 -6.77 0.84
C ALA A 345 18.89 -5.75 1.82
N ALA A 346 19.21 -4.57 1.32
CA ALA A 346 19.88 -3.49 2.04
C ALA A 346 19.01 -2.81 3.10
N TYR A 347 17.70 -2.74 2.86
CA TYR A 347 16.73 -2.08 3.74
C TYR A 347 15.81 -3.05 4.47
N PHE A 348 15.62 -4.28 3.97
CA PHE A 348 14.67 -5.25 4.52
C PHE A 348 15.30 -6.61 4.86
N GLY A 349 16.61 -6.79 4.64
CA GLY A 349 17.29 -8.07 4.82
C GLY A 349 17.05 -9.07 3.68
N ALA A 350 17.82 -10.15 3.64
CA ALA A 350 17.52 -11.27 2.75
C ALA A 350 16.18 -11.90 3.20
N PRO A 351 15.31 -12.37 2.30
CA PRO A 351 14.05 -12.99 2.69
C PRO A 351 14.32 -14.12 3.69
N GLU A 352 13.87 -13.96 4.93
CA GLU A 352 13.86 -15.04 5.90
C GLU A 352 12.93 -16.13 5.40
N ALA A 353 13.38 -17.39 5.49
CA ALA A 353 12.47 -18.53 5.35
C ALA A 353 11.35 -18.34 6.39
N ALA A 354 10.11 -18.25 5.93
CA ALA A 354 8.97 -17.85 6.74
C ALA A 354 8.91 -18.57 8.10
N GLN A 355 9.18 -17.82 9.18
CA GLN A 355 8.87 -18.23 10.54
C GLN A 355 7.45 -17.72 10.85
N GLU A 356 6.52 -18.62 11.18
CA GLU A 356 5.13 -18.27 11.51
C GLU A 356 5.07 -17.21 12.63
N ALA A 357 4.51 -16.03 12.33
CA ALA A 357 4.21 -15.03 13.35
C ALA A 357 3.06 -15.55 14.23
N ALA A 358 3.39 -16.17 15.36
CA ALA A 358 2.41 -16.62 16.33
C ALA A 358 1.85 -15.44 17.14
N GLY A 359 0.52 -15.30 17.21
CA GLY A 359 -0.13 -14.66 18.36
C GLY A 359 -0.94 -13.37 18.16
N GLN A 360 -1.50 -13.07 16.99
CA GLN A 360 -2.43 -11.95 16.82
C GLN A 360 -3.75 -12.42 16.18
N LEU A 361 -4.87 -11.78 16.54
CA LEU A 361 -6.16 -11.94 15.87
C LEU A 361 -6.48 -10.68 15.06
N PHE A 362 -7.05 -10.86 13.88
CA PHE A 362 -7.70 -9.81 13.11
C PHE A 362 -9.21 -10.03 13.15
N VAL A 363 -9.96 -8.94 13.34
CA VAL A 363 -11.43 -8.97 13.34
C VAL A 363 -11.96 -7.95 12.34
N ALA A 364 -12.89 -8.38 11.51
CA ALA A 364 -13.53 -7.58 10.48
C ALA A 364 -15.05 -7.64 10.64
N VAL A 365 -15.74 -6.52 10.43
CA VAL A 365 -17.20 -6.45 10.55
C VAL A 365 -17.78 -5.72 9.36
N THR A 366 -18.84 -6.27 8.78
CA THR A 366 -19.68 -5.56 7.79
C THR A 366 -21.15 -5.64 8.15
N VAL A 367 -21.92 -4.72 7.55
CA VAL A 367 -23.34 -4.51 7.80
C VAL A 367 -24.08 -4.58 6.47
N GLU A 368 -25.18 -5.31 6.43
CA GLU A 368 -25.98 -5.50 5.21
C GLU A 368 -26.68 -4.21 4.73
N HIS A 369 -27.14 -3.33 5.63
CA HIS A 369 -27.72 -2.03 5.29
C HIS A 369 -26.89 -0.87 5.85
N PRO A 370 -25.94 -0.34 5.06
CA PRO A 370 -25.17 0.83 5.46
C PRO A 370 -26.04 2.08 5.73
N VAL A 371 -27.24 2.12 5.14
CA VAL A 371 -28.36 2.99 5.52
C VAL A 371 -29.59 2.11 5.74
N LEU A 372 -30.00 1.92 6.99
CA LEU A 372 -31.16 1.12 7.35
C LEU A 372 -32.42 2.00 7.41
N ALA A 373 -33.42 1.66 6.60
CA ALA A 373 -34.76 2.21 6.76
C ALA A 373 -35.45 1.52 7.95
N VAL A 374 -35.98 2.28 8.91
CA VAL A 374 -36.67 1.74 10.09
C VAL A 374 -38.19 1.93 10.01
N PRO A 375 -38.98 0.93 10.46
CA PRO A 375 -38.54 -0.34 11.06
C PRO A 375 -37.87 -1.29 10.04
N GLY A 376 -36.79 -1.97 10.46
CA GLY A 376 -35.98 -2.80 9.57
C GLY A 376 -34.98 -3.69 10.31
N ASP A 377 -34.52 -4.75 9.63
CA ASP A 377 -33.54 -5.69 10.17
C ASP A 377 -32.15 -5.33 9.66
N GLN A 378 -31.16 -5.28 10.54
CA GLN A 378 -29.75 -5.08 10.21
C GLN A 378 -29.00 -6.37 10.50
N ILE A 379 -28.21 -6.84 9.52
CA ILE A 379 -27.38 -8.03 9.68
C ILE A 379 -25.92 -7.61 9.80
N PHE A 380 -25.29 -8.00 10.90
CA PHE A 380 -23.84 -7.92 11.10
C PHE A 380 -23.21 -9.22 10.64
N HIS A 381 -22.14 -9.09 9.87
CA HIS A 381 -21.26 -10.17 9.56
C HIS A 381 -19.90 -9.89 10.19
N VAL A 382 -19.40 -10.82 10.99
CA VAL A 382 -18.12 -10.69 11.68
C VAL A 382 -17.21 -11.84 11.31
N TRP A 383 -15.96 -11.53 10.98
CA TRP A 383 -14.95 -12.54 10.71
C TRP A 383 -13.76 -12.39 11.63
N VAL A 384 -13.19 -13.52 12.02
CA VAL A 384 -12.00 -13.60 12.86
C VAL A 384 -10.94 -14.40 12.12
N LEU A 385 -9.80 -13.78 11.91
CA LEU A 385 -8.63 -14.36 11.24
C LEU A 385 -7.44 -14.38 12.21
N ASP A 386 -6.51 -15.31 12.03
CA ASP A 386 -5.25 -15.33 12.78
C ASP A 386 -4.22 -14.37 12.16
N ALA A 387 -3.04 -14.26 12.78
CA ALA A 387 -1.93 -13.43 12.30
C ALA A 387 -1.48 -13.78 10.89
N ALA A 388 -1.70 -15.02 10.47
CA ALA A 388 -1.43 -15.44 9.11
C ALA A 388 -2.54 -15.00 8.16
N GLY A 389 -3.74 -14.64 8.61
CA GLY A 389 -4.91 -14.32 7.77
C GLY A 389 -5.81 -15.52 7.50
N LYS A 390 -5.60 -16.64 8.21
CA LYS A 390 -6.43 -17.84 8.10
C LYS A 390 -7.66 -17.70 9.00
N PRO A 391 -8.83 -18.21 8.58
CA PRO A 391 -10.02 -18.20 9.42
C PRO A 391 -9.84 -18.94 10.75
N VAL A 392 -10.29 -18.29 11.83
CA VAL A 392 -10.27 -18.85 13.18
C VAL A 392 -11.67 -19.36 13.51
N THR A 393 -11.83 -20.67 13.55
CA THR A 393 -13.07 -21.33 14.01
C THR A 393 -13.19 -21.31 15.53
N GLY A 394 -14.39 -21.09 16.05
CA GLY A 394 -14.69 -21.14 17.47
C GLY A 394 -14.31 -19.88 18.26
N ALA A 395 -13.94 -18.78 17.60
CA ALA A 395 -13.68 -17.51 18.26
C ALA A 395 -14.98 -16.93 18.81
N GLN A 396 -14.94 -16.46 20.06
CA GLN A 396 -16.06 -15.77 20.71
C GLN A 396 -16.11 -14.35 20.20
N VAL A 397 -17.30 -13.89 19.78
CA VAL A 397 -17.50 -12.54 19.26
C VAL A 397 -18.61 -11.85 20.04
N MET A 398 -18.32 -10.64 20.50
CA MET A 398 -19.25 -9.78 21.24
C MET A 398 -19.41 -8.47 20.48
N LEU A 399 -20.65 -8.07 20.21
CA LEU A 399 -20.98 -6.81 19.57
C LEU A 399 -21.63 -5.86 20.58
N ALA A 400 -21.02 -4.71 20.81
CA ALA A 400 -21.61 -3.60 21.54
C ALA A 400 -22.02 -2.51 20.55
N TRP A 401 -23.11 -1.79 20.79
CA TRP A 401 -23.54 -0.66 19.97
C TRP A 401 -24.02 0.52 20.82
N SER A 402 -24.24 1.67 20.20
CA SER A 402 -24.69 2.93 20.84
C SER A 402 -25.79 2.71 21.88
N ALA A 403 -25.67 3.37 23.03
CA ALA A 403 -26.72 3.38 24.04
C ALA A 403 -28.04 3.96 23.48
N GLY A 404 -28.99 3.07 23.17
CA GLY A 404 -30.30 3.43 22.62
C GLY A 404 -30.90 2.34 21.73
N ALA A 405 -30.06 1.54 21.06
CA ALA A 405 -30.42 0.22 20.55
C ALA A 405 -30.07 -0.82 21.63
N ALA A 406 -30.68 -2.01 21.64
CA ALA A 406 -30.74 -2.99 22.73
C ALA A 406 -29.42 -3.40 23.45
N ALA A 407 -29.48 -4.31 24.43
CA ALA A 407 -28.28 -4.82 25.12
C ALA A 407 -27.24 -5.40 24.13
N PRO A 408 -25.92 -5.30 24.42
CA PRO A 408 -24.88 -5.87 23.56
C PRO A 408 -25.19 -7.32 23.19
N GLY A 409 -25.02 -7.65 21.92
CA GLY A 409 -25.32 -8.95 21.36
C GLY A 409 -24.10 -9.85 21.37
N GLU A 410 -24.20 -11.01 22.03
CA GLU A 410 -23.25 -12.10 21.82
C GLU A 410 -23.56 -12.77 20.48
N LEU A 411 -22.54 -12.88 19.64
CA LEU A 411 -22.63 -13.62 18.40
C LEU A 411 -22.36 -15.10 18.66
N PRO A 412 -22.94 -16.02 17.86
CA PRO A 412 -22.45 -17.38 17.80
C PRO A 412 -20.93 -17.39 17.62
N VAL A 413 -20.24 -18.39 18.16
CA VAL A 413 -18.81 -18.56 17.87
C VAL A 413 -18.60 -18.73 16.37
N THR A 414 -17.45 -18.27 15.87
CA THR A 414 -17.16 -18.33 14.44
C THR A 414 -17.16 -19.75 13.88
N ASP A 415 -17.63 -19.90 12.65
CA ASP A 415 -17.72 -21.19 11.96
C ASP A 415 -16.38 -21.63 11.31
N ALA A 416 -16.42 -22.66 10.47
CA ALA A 416 -15.25 -23.17 9.75
C ALA A 416 -14.58 -22.12 8.83
N SER A 417 -15.34 -21.10 8.42
CA SER A 417 -14.86 -19.96 7.62
C SER A 417 -14.47 -18.76 8.48
N GLY A 418 -14.41 -18.93 9.81
CA GLY A 418 -14.09 -17.86 10.74
C GLY A 418 -15.18 -16.79 10.81
N HIS A 419 -16.38 -17.10 10.32
CA HIS A 419 -17.51 -16.16 10.18
C HIS A 419 -18.54 -16.36 11.29
N SER A 420 -19.15 -15.27 11.72
CA SER A 420 -20.33 -15.25 12.57
C SER A 420 -21.29 -14.14 12.13
N THR A 421 -22.58 -14.31 12.43
CA THR A 421 -23.62 -13.33 12.07
C THR A 421 -24.53 -13.01 13.24
N LEU A 422 -25.04 -11.78 13.25
CA LEU A 422 -26.11 -11.34 14.15
C LEU A 422 -27.10 -10.49 13.38
N THR A 423 -28.36 -10.86 13.44
CA THR A 423 -29.45 -10.00 12.97
C THR A 423 -30.02 -9.24 14.16
N ILE A 424 -30.10 -7.92 14.04
CA ILE A 424 -30.84 -7.07 14.98
C ILE A 424 -32.02 -6.43 14.25
N ARG A 425 -33.10 -6.15 14.99
CA ARG A 425 -34.25 -5.41 14.47
C ARG A 425 -34.36 -4.06 15.15
N LEU A 426 -34.53 -3.01 14.34
CA LEU A 426 -34.66 -1.64 14.80
C LEU A 426 -36.05 -1.12 14.47
N GLU A 427 -36.80 -0.70 15.50
CA GLU A 427 -38.23 -0.38 15.39
C GLU A 427 -38.53 1.13 15.27
N LYS A 428 -37.64 2.00 15.76
CA LYS A 428 -37.81 3.46 15.73
C LYS A 428 -36.54 4.12 15.23
N PRO A 429 -36.61 5.31 14.59
CA PRO A 429 -35.43 6.11 14.35
C PRO A 429 -34.78 6.36 15.70
N ALA A 430 -33.53 5.94 15.85
CA ALA A 430 -32.74 6.39 16.97
C ALA A 430 -32.68 7.93 16.91
N PHE A 431 -32.62 8.59 18.08
CA PHE A 431 -32.42 10.05 18.13
C PHE A 431 -31.12 10.48 17.42
N ALA A 432 -30.21 9.52 17.15
CA ALA A 432 -29.09 9.62 16.24
C ALA A 432 -29.41 8.96 14.90
N PRO A 433 -29.18 9.62 13.74
CA PRO A 433 -29.38 9.03 12.41
C PRO A 433 -28.30 7.98 12.06
N GLN A 434 -27.57 7.49 13.06
CA GLN A 434 -26.44 6.59 12.92
C GLN A 434 -26.30 5.72 14.18
N ILE A 435 -25.93 4.45 13.99
CA ILE A 435 -25.68 3.47 15.04
C ILE A 435 -24.28 2.91 14.89
N ALA A 436 -23.45 3.04 15.92
CA ALA A 436 -22.12 2.45 15.99
C ALA A 436 -22.23 1.07 16.53
N TYR A 437 -21.23 0.30 16.18
CA TYR A 437 -20.93 -0.94 16.81
C TYR A 437 -19.43 -1.05 17.08
N ARG A 438 -19.09 -1.84 18.09
CA ARG A 438 -17.75 -2.33 18.36
C ARG A 438 -17.84 -3.84 18.51
N ALA A 439 -17.18 -4.57 17.62
CA ALA A 439 -16.96 -5.99 17.80
C ALA A 439 -15.69 -6.21 18.61
N THR A 440 -15.76 -7.12 19.56
CA THR A 440 -14.61 -7.65 20.31
C THR A 440 -14.59 -9.15 20.11
N THR A 441 -13.41 -9.71 19.86
CA THR A 441 -13.23 -11.14 19.67
C THR A 441 -12.19 -11.70 20.62
N LYS A 442 -12.37 -12.97 21.01
CA LYS A 442 -11.40 -13.75 21.78
C LYS A 442 -11.27 -15.16 21.21
N SER A 443 -10.03 -15.63 21.11
CA SER A 443 -9.70 -17.04 20.83
C SER A 443 -8.47 -17.43 21.65
N GLY A 444 -8.67 -18.35 22.60
CA GLY A 444 -7.65 -18.68 23.59
C GLY A 444 -7.23 -17.46 24.42
N ALA A 445 -5.93 -17.14 24.42
CA ALA A 445 -5.37 -15.97 25.11
C ALA A 445 -5.39 -14.68 24.26
N LEU A 446 -5.76 -14.77 22.98
CA LEU A 446 -5.70 -13.65 22.05
C LEU A 446 -7.04 -12.90 22.03
N ALA A 447 -6.95 -11.58 21.84
CA ALA A 447 -8.12 -10.71 21.73
C ALA A 447 -7.88 -9.63 20.66
N ALA A 448 -8.95 -9.21 19.99
CA ALA A 448 -8.93 -8.07 19.07
C ALA A 448 -10.27 -7.33 19.12
N SER A 449 -10.30 -6.08 18.65
CA SER A 449 -11.54 -5.32 18.55
C SER A 449 -11.53 -4.38 17.35
N ILE A 450 -12.71 -4.16 16.76
CA ILE A 450 -12.91 -3.21 15.67
C ILE A 450 -14.23 -2.47 15.85
N GLY A 451 -14.26 -1.18 15.53
CA GLY A 451 -15.45 -0.34 15.53
C GLY A 451 -15.95 -0.06 14.11
N GLY A 452 -17.24 0.24 13.97
CA GLY A 452 -17.87 0.65 12.72
C GLY A 452 -19.28 1.20 12.95
N SER A 453 -19.99 1.52 11.87
CA SER A 453 -21.27 2.24 11.92
C SER A 453 -22.20 1.90 10.76
N PHE A 454 -23.47 2.25 10.91
CA PHE A 454 -24.43 2.37 9.81
C PHE A 454 -25.43 3.49 10.09
N LEU A 455 -26.01 4.08 9.04
CA LEU A 455 -27.02 5.13 9.14
C LEU A 455 -28.41 4.53 9.34
N VAL A 456 -29.30 5.29 9.97
CA VAL A 456 -30.71 4.93 10.17
C VAL A 456 -31.60 6.06 9.69
N GLN A 457 -32.60 5.74 8.88
CA GLN A 457 -33.58 6.69 8.36
C GLN A 457 -35.01 6.18 8.54
N PRO A 458 -36.01 7.05 8.78
CA PRO A 458 -37.41 6.64 8.80
C PRO A 458 -37.83 6.14 7.41
N GLN A 459 -38.67 5.11 7.35
CA GLN A 459 -39.44 4.81 6.13
C GLN A 459 -40.30 6.04 5.73
N PRO A 460 -40.45 6.33 4.42
CA PRO A 460 -41.26 7.45 3.93
C PRO A 460 -42.75 7.33 4.27
#